data_AF-A0A973YRE4-F1
#
_entry.id   AF-A0A973YRE4-F1
#
_cell.length_a   1.000
_cell.length_b   1.000
_cell.length_c   1.000
_cell.angle_alpha   90.00
_cell.angle_beta   90.00
_cell.angle_gamma   90.00
#
_symmetry.space_group_name_H-M   'P 1'
#
loop_
_entity.id
_entity.type
_entity.pdbx_description
1 polymer ?
#
loop_
_entity_poly.entity_id
_entity_poly.type
_entity_poly.pdbx_seq_one_letter_code
_entity_poly.pdbx_strand_id
1 'polypeptide(L)'
;MRMLAVVLLLSSANANATGRFAVAGGDAGVACVSTARTLPKLPVRITLALPDTGAARTAIVTSRLPQACHALAGGDLPGPFYALHVDHAVADDGWFGVADFGGTPRASIRQCTSMEGVHLTAWSGRPLHGRRLWHAYVYLGYDVDPTCSESETQDVPPR
;
A
#
# COMPACT_ATOMS: atom_id res chain seq x y z
N MET A 1 -3.46 39.25 -35.45
CA MET A 1 -4.34 38.48 -34.53
C MET A 1 -3.51 37.43 -33.81
N ARG A 2 -3.71 37.31 -32.50
CA ARG A 2 -2.81 36.68 -31.52
C ARG A 2 -2.76 35.14 -31.62
N MET A 3 -1.56 34.60 -31.39
CA MET A 3 -1.23 33.18 -31.21
C MET A 3 -2.08 32.51 -30.13
N LEU A 4 -2.66 31.34 -30.42
CA LEU A 4 -3.08 30.39 -29.40
C LEU A 4 -1.87 29.52 -29.01
N ALA A 5 -1.35 29.74 -27.81
CA ALA A 5 -0.40 28.83 -27.17
C ALA A 5 -1.17 27.61 -26.65
N VAL A 6 -0.86 26.44 -27.19
CA VAL A 6 -1.27 25.14 -26.63
C VAL A 6 -0.44 24.91 -25.38
N VAL A 7 -1.03 25.14 -24.21
CA VAL A 7 -0.40 24.80 -22.93
C VAL A 7 -0.57 23.30 -22.72
N LEU A 8 0.47 22.54 -23.09
CA LEU A 8 0.66 21.16 -22.64
C LEU A 8 0.92 21.20 -21.12
N LEU A 9 -0.14 20.99 -20.33
CA LEU A 9 0.00 20.69 -18.90
C LEU A 9 0.52 19.26 -18.76
N LEU A 10 1.84 19.11 -18.80
CA LEU A 10 2.54 17.93 -18.30
C LEU A 10 2.27 17.84 -16.80
N SER A 11 1.29 17.01 -16.40
CA SER A 11 1.06 16.63 -15.00
C SER A 11 2.30 15.90 -14.46
N SER A 12 3.22 16.69 -13.94
CA SER A 12 4.50 16.26 -13.39
C SER A 12 4.33 16.00 -11.90
N ALA A 13 3.52 15.00 -11.53
CA ALA A 13 3.44 14.55 -10.14
C ALA A 13 3.05 13.07 -10.10
N ASN A 14 3.93 12.25 -9.52
CA ASN A 14 3.70 10.89 -8.99
C ASN A 14 4.61 9.76 -9.52
N ALA A 15 5.71 10.05 -10.22
CA ALA A 15 6.65 8.99 -10.61
C ALA A 15 7.50 8.44 -9.45
N ASN A 16 7.56 9.11 -8.29
CA ASN A 16 8.51 8.76 -7.21
C ASN A 16 7.88 8.09 -5.96
N ALA A 17 6.55 8.10 -5.83
CA ALA A 17 5.86 7.47 -4.69
C ALA A 17 5.48 6.01 -4.97
N THR A 18 5.25 5.65 -6.23
CA THR A 18 4.88 4.30 -6.69
C THR A 18 5.91 3.24 -6.35
N GLY A 19 7.19 3.60 -6.20
CA GLY A 19 8.25 2.68 -5.81
C GLY A 19 8.55 2.63 -4.30
N ARG A 20 7.96 3.49 -3.47
CA ARG A 20 8.28 3.55 -2.03
C ARG A 20 7.37 2.66 -1.19
N PHE A 21 6.08 2.65 -1.54
CA PHE A 21 5.06 1.94 -0.79
C PHE A 21 4.59 0.70 -1.54
N ALA A 22 4.09 -0.26 -0.79
CA ALA A 22 3.65 -1.54 -1.30
C ALA A 22 2.54 -2.11 -0.41
N VAL A 23 1.73 -3.01 -0.97
CA VAL A 23 0.74 -3.77 -0.21
C VAL A 23 1.44 -4.96 0.43
N ALA A 24 1.29 -5.12 1.74
CA ALA A 24 1.68 -6.33 2.46
C ALA A 24 0.43 -7.02 2.97
N GLY A 25 0.47 -8.35 3.03
CA GLY A 25 -0.57 -9.12 3.68
C GLY A 25 -0.08 -10.51 4.06
N GLY A 26 -0.81 -11.16 4.93
CA GLY A 26 -0.45 -12.49 5.40
C GLY A 26 -1.54 -13.14 6.24
N ASP A 27 -1.30 -14.39 6.58
CA ASP A 27 -2.08 -15.22 7.49
C ASP A 27 -1.10 -16.04 8.37
N ALA A 28 -1.60 -17.02 9.13
CA ALA A 28 -0.88 -17.80 10.14
C ALA A 28 0.52 -18.31 9.69
N GLY A 29 1.55 -17.46 9.88
CA GLY A 29 2.95 -17.74 9.58
C GLY A 29 3.41 -17.45 8.15
N VAL A 30 2.52 -17.04 7.24
CA VAL A 30 2.88 -16.72 5.84
C VAL A 30 2.50 -15.28 5.53
N ALA A 31 3.49 -14.48 5.12
CA ALA A 31 3.24 -13.12 4.65
C ALA A 31 3.99 -12.84 3.35
N CYS A 32 3.43 -11.94 2.55
CA CYS A 32 4.06 -11.46 1.35
C CYS A 32 3.84 -9.96 1.13
N VAL A 33 4.65 -9.39 0.25
CA VAL A 33 4.54 -8.01 -0.20
C VAL A 33 4.43 -7.98 -1.72
N SER A 34 3.50 -7.16 -2.23
CA SER A 34 3.30 -6.85 -3.63
C SER A 34 3.77 -5.42 -3.89
N THR A 35 4.65 -5.24 -4.88
CA THR A 35 5.25 -3.94 -5.17
C THR A 35 5.41 -3.74 -6.67
N ALA A 36 5.22 -2.50 -7.12
CA ALA A 36 5.41 -2.13 -8.53
C ALA A 36 6.88 -2.13 -8.99
N ARG A 37 7.84 -2.38 -8.08
CA ARG A 37 9.28 -2.40 -8.42
C ARG A 37 9.90 -3.76 -8.16
N THR A 38 10.87 -4.12 -8.99
CA THR A 38 11.77 -5.23 -8.69
C THR A 38 12.79 -4.81 -7.63
N LEU A 39 12.93 -5.60 -6.56
CA LEU A 39 13.97 -5.42 -5.55
C LEU A 39 15.30 -6.00 -6.07
N PRO A 40 16.35 -5.18 -6.25
CA PRO A 40 17.59 -5.63 -6.88
C PRO A 40 18.51 -6.43 -5.95
N LYS A 41 18.28 -6.34 -4.63
CA LYS A 41 19.05 -7.05 -3.60
C LYS A 41 18.08 -7.53 -2.53
N LEU A 42 18.35 -8.70 -1.96
CA LEU A 42 17.65 -9.30 -0.83
C LEU A 42 18.70 -9.86 0.15
N PRO A 43 18.42 -9.89 1.46
CA PRO A 43 17.18 -9.42 2.11
C PRO A 43 17.09 -7.88 2.17
N VAL A 44 15.88 -7.35 2.26
CA VAL A 44 15.62 -5.91 2.45
C VAL A 44 14.79 -5.69 3.70
N ARG A 45 15.28 -4.83 4.59
CA ARG A 45 14.51 -4.38 5.75
C ARG A 45 13.51 -3.30 5.32
N ILE A 46 12.27 -3.44 5.77
CA ILE A 46 11.19 -2.49 5.52
C ILE A 46 10.52 -2.10 6.83
N THR A 47 9.78 -1.01 6.79
CA THR A 47 8.79 -0.69 7.83
C THR A 47 7.44 -1.22 7.37
N LEU A 48 6.79 -2.04 8.20
CA LEU A 48 5.44 -2.53 7.99
C LEU A 48 4.50 -1.74 8.90
N ALA A 49 3.55 -1.03 8.32
CA ALA A 49 2.51 -0.34 9.07
C ALA A 49 1.21 -1.15 9.01
N LEU A 50 0.74 -1.54 10.20
CA LEU A 50 -0.54 -2.23 10.37
C LEU A 50 -1.60 -1.22 10.81
N PRO A 51 -2.74 -1.14 10.12
CA PRO A 51 -3.71 -0.05 10.32
C PRO A 51 -4.39 -0.08 11.68
N ASP A 52 -4.79 -1.25 12.18
CA ASP A 52 -5.62 -1.35 13.38
C ASP A 52 -4.86 -1.08 14.68
N THR A 53 -3.54 -1.20 14.64
CA THR A 53 -2.68 -0.99 15.82
C THR A 53 -2.06 0.40 15.84
N GLY A 54 -2.04 1.11 14.70
CA GLY A 54 -1.21 2.30 14.50
C GLY A 54 0.31 2.06 14.67
N ALA A 55 0.72 0.80 14.90
CA ALA A 55 2.09 0.45 15.19
C ALA A 55 2.82 0.13 13.89
N ALA A 56 3.95 0.82 13.70
CA ALA A 56 4.94 0.45 12.72
C ALA A 56 5.83 -0.67 13.28
N ARG A 57 6.08 -1.69 12.47
CA ARG A 57 6.93 -2.83 12.78
C ARG A 57 8.08 -2.91 11.79
N THR A 58 9.14 -3.60 12.18
CA THR A 58 10.17 -4.02 11.22
C THR A 58 9.74 -5.32 10.57
N ALA A 59 9.97 -5.44 9.27
CA ALA A 59 9.84 -6.70 8.54
C ALA A 59 10.98 -6.84 7.54
N ILE A 60 11.22 -8.06 7.09
CA ILE A 60 12.32 -8.40 6.18
C ILE A 60 11.77 -9.10 4.96
N VAL A 61 12.00 -8.51 3.79
CA VAL A 61 11.72 -9.15 2.50
C VAL A 61 12.87 -10.11 2.19
N THR A 62 12.59 -11.39 2.00
CA THR A 62 13.63 -12.45 1.96
C THR A 62 13.85 -13.06 0.59
N SER A 63 12.79 -13.38 -0.15
CA SER A 63 12.87 -14.05 -1.45
C SER A 63 11.76 -13.58 -2.40
N ARG A 64 11.99 -13.71 -3.71
CA ARG A 64 10.94 -13.48 -4.72
C ARG A 64 10.00 -14.69 -4.75
N LEU A 65 8.71 -14.43 -4.84
CA LEU A 65 7.70 -15.45 -5.02
C LEU A 65 7.27 -15.54 -6.49
N PRO A 66 6.91 -16.74 -6.99
CA PRO A 66 6.38 -16.90 -8.33
C PRO A 66 4.97 -16.31 -8.47
N GLN A 67 4.21 -16.23 -7.37
CA GLN A 67 2.85 -15.71 -7.32
C GLN A 67 2.58 -15.05 -5.95
N ALA A 68 1.44 -14.37 -5.82
CA ALA A 68 0.98 -13.83 -4.55
C ALA A 68 0.79 -14.93 -3.50
N CYS A 69 0.98 -14.59 -2.22
CA CYS A 69 0.52 -15.43 -1.12
C CYS A 69 -1.01 -15.41 -1.05
N HIS A 70 -1.60 -16.40 -0.37
CA HIS A 70 -3.06 -16.56 -0.26
C HIS A 70 -3.78 -15.27 0.15
N ALA A 71 -3.28 -14.57 1.18
CA ALA A 71 -3.82 -13.30 1.63
C ALA A 71 -3.93 -12.23 0.52
N LEU A 72 -3.01 -12.21 -0.45
CA LEU A 72 -2.99 -11.22 -1.54
C LEU A 72 -3.49 -11.79 -2.88
N ALA A 73 -3.93 -13.06 -2.93
CA ALA A 73 -4.24 -13.74 -4.19
C ALA A 73 -5.50 -13.21 -4.89
N GLY A 74 -6.44 -12.64 -4.15
CA GLY A 74 -7.69 -12.08 -4.69
C GLY A 74 -7.59 -10.63 -5.19
N GLY A 75 -6.48 -9.94 -4.91
CA GLY A 75 -6.30 -8.55 -5.29
C GLY A 75 -5.67 -8.38 -6.67
N ASP A 76 -6.17 -7.43 -7.46
CA ASP A 76 -5.48 -6.93 -8.65
C ASP A 76 -4.30 -6.03 -8.24
N LEU A 77 -3.23 -6.68 -7.79
CA LEU A 77 -2.07 -6.02 -7.20
C LEU A 77 -0.86 -6.09 -8.15
N PRO A 78 -0.05 -5.01 -8.22
CA PRO A 78 1.11 -5.00 -9.09
C PRO A 78 2.18 -5.99 -8.60
N GLY A 79 2.53 -6.96 -9.44
CA GLY A 79 3.73 -7.77 -9.23
C GLY A 79 5.02 -6.97 -9.48
N PRO A 80 6.19 -7.43 -9.00
CA PRO A 80 6.45 -8.74 -8.39
C PRO A 80 6.02 -8.91 -6.91
N PHE A 81 5.92 -10.18 -6.49
CA PHE A 81 5.63 -10.61 -5.13
C PHE A 81 6.88 -11.12 -4.41
N TYR A 82 6.97 -10.89 -3.11
CA TYR A 82 8.09 -11.35 -2.30
C TYR A 82 7.62 -11.91 -0.96
N ALA A 83 8.34 -12.90 -0.44
CA ALA A 83 8.14 -13.43 0.90
C ALA A 83 8.55 -12.38 1.94
N LEU A 84 7.72 -12.25 2.97
CA LEU A 84 7.90 -11.30 4.05
C LEU A 84 8.03 -12.06 5.37
N HIS A 85 9.14 -11.85 6.07
CA HIS A 85 9.31 -12.27 7.45
C HIS A 85 8.94 -11.11 8.37
N VAL A 86 8.03 -11.33 9.30
CA VAL A 86 7.62 -10.35 10.30
C VAL A 86 8.11 -10.84 11.66
N ASP A 87 8.88 -10.00 12.36
CA ASP A 87 9.60 -10.39 13.59
C ASP A 87 8.67 -10.81 14.75
N HIS A 88 7.38 -10.50 14.66
CA HIS A 88 6.35 -10.88 15.63
C HIS A 88 5.08 -11.30 14.90
N ALA A 89 4.31 -12.20 15.54
CA ALA A 89 2.99 -12.59 15.05
C ALA A 89 2.14 -11.33 14.81
N VAL A 90 1.68 -11.20 13.57
CA VAL A 90 0.51 -10.41 13.22
C VAL A 90 -0.69 -11.32 13.42
N ALA A 91 -1.88 -10.75 13.67
CA ALA A 91 -3.09 -11.47 14.02
C ALA A 91 -3.29 -12.79 13.22
N ASP A 92 -3.88 -13.79 13.88
CA ASP A 92 -4.02 -15.13 13.33
C ASP A 92 -5.03 -15.18 12.16
N ASP A 93 -5.96 -14.22 12.11
CA ASP A 93 -6.86 -13.95 11.00
C ASP A 93 -6.20 -13.02 9.97
N GLY A 94 -6.37 -13.35 8.68
CA GLY A 94 -5.63 -12.72 7.59
C GLY A 94 -5.63 -11.19 7.63
N TRP A 95 -4.49 -10.59 7.34
CA TRP A 95 -4.26 -9.15 7.54
C TRP A 95 -3.72 -8.46 6.27
N PHE A 96 -3.96 -7.15 6.21
CA PHE A 96 -3.40 -6.25 5.19
C PHE A 96 -2.67 -5.07 5.83
N GLY A 97 -1.67 -4.53 5.14
CA GLY A 97 -0.90 -3.41 5.62
C GLY A 97 -0.08 -2.72 4.53
N VAL A 98 0.64 -1.69 4.93
CA VAL A 98 1.50 -0.92 4.03
C VAL A 98 2.97 -1.18 4.34
N ALA A 99 3.69 -1.66 3.35
CA ALA A 99 5.14 -1.78 3.36
C ALA A 99 5.78 -0.45 2.91
N ASP A 100 6.62 0.16 3.73
CA ASP A 100 7.44 1.34 3.41
C ASP A 100 8.92 0.94 3.30
N PHE A 101 9.46 1.06 2.08
CA PHE A 101 10.87 0.79 1.79
C PHE A 101 11.82 1.95 2.14
N GLY A 102 11.31 3.06 2.67
CA GLY A 102 12.08 4.28 2.94
C GLY A 102 12.80 4.34 4.29
N GLY A 103 12.72 3.28 5.11
CA GLY A 103 13.51 3.13 6.35
C GLY A 103 13.15 4.02 7.55
N THR A 104 12.28 5.01 7.37
CA THR A 104 11.70 5.79 8.48
C THR A 104 10.29 6.24 8.08
N PRO A 105 9.22 5.85 8.80
CA PRO A 105 7.87 6.24 8.44
C PRO A 105 7.68 7.72 8.76
N ARG A 106 7.79 8.57 7.73
CA ARG A 106 7.30 9.96 7.75
C ARG A 106 5.85 10.07 7.27
N ALA A 107 5.26 8.94 6.87
CA ALA A 107 3.90 8.87 6.37
C ALA A 107 2.98 8.32 7.45
N SER A 108 1.81 8.92 7.60
CA SER A 108 0.72 8.31 8.37
C SER A 108 -0.06 7.37 7.46
N ILE A 109 -0.35 6.18 7.97
CA ILE A 109 -1.08 5.14 7.24
C ILE A 109 -2.51 5.10 7.74
N ARG A 110 -3.43 4.81 6.82
CA ARG A 110 -4.83 4.60 7.13
C ARG A 110 -5.40 3.49 6.24
N GLN A 111 -6.26 2.68 6.86
CA GLN A 111 -7.10 1.70 6.20
C GLN A 111 -8.56 2.04 6.42
N CYS A 112 -9.38 1.76 5.42
CA CYS A 112 -10.82 1.73 5.55
C CYS A 112 -11.40 0.68 4.58
N THR A 113 -12.63 0.27 4.82
CA THR A 113 -13.36 -0.70 4.00
C THR A 113 -14.32 0.02 3.06
N SER A 114 -14.40 -0.47 1.83
CA SER A 114 -15.52 -0.27 0.91
C SER A 114 -16.48 -1.47 1.01
N MET A 115 -17.52 -1.56 0.18
CA MET A 115 -18.42 -2.71 0.19
C MET A 115 -17.72 -4.04 -0.11
N GLU A 116 -16.67 -4.07 -0.94
CA GLU A 116 -16.09 -5.35 -1.42
C GLU A 116 -14.58 -5.44 -1.18
N GLY A 117 -14.03 -4.53 -0.39
CA GLY A 117 -12.58 -4.39 -0.34
C GLY A 117 -12.05 -3.36 0.63
N VAL A 118 -10.73 -3.26 0.66
CA VAL A 118 -9.97 -2.46 1.61
C VAL A 118 -9.16 -1.41 0.86
N HIS A 119 -9.29 -0.15 1.27
CA HIS A 119 -8.43 0.94 0.81
C HIS A 119 -7.26 1.11 1.77
N LEU A 120 -6.05 1.09 1.25
CA LEU A 120 -4.81 1.34 1.99
C LEU A 120 -4.21 2.67 1.50
N THR A 121 -3.96 3.60 2.41
CA THR A 121 -3.46 4.94 2.04
C THR A 121 -2.29 5.38 2.90
N ALA A 122 -1.37 6.14 2.30
CA ALA A 122 -0.26 6.80 2.97
C ALA A 122 -0.34 8.32 2.77
N TRP A 123 -0.06 9.10 3.83
CA TRP A 123 -0.27 10.54 3.85
C TRP A 123 0.94 11.31 4.39
N SER A 124 1.17 12.53 3.90
CA SER A 124 2.12 13.45 4.50
C SER A 124 1.48 14.13 5.72
N GLY A 125 1.79 13.65 6.93
CA GLY A 125 1.12 14.11 8.15
C GLY A 125 -0.23 13.41 8.34
N ARG A 126 -1.18 14.07 9.02
CA ARG A 126 -2.44 13.44 9.46
C ARG A 126 -3.28 12.94 8.26
N PRO A 127 -3.80 11.71 8.28
CA PRO A 127 -4.69 11.20 7.23
C PRO A 127 -5.89 12.13 6.99
N LEU A 128 -6.33 12.26 5.74
CA LEU A 128 -7.44 13.14 5.28
C LEU A 128 -7.21 14.65 5.46
N HIS A 129 -6.09 15.06 6.04
CA HIS A 129 -5.73 16.47 6.22
C HIS A 129 -4.40 16.83 5.57
N GLY A 130 -3.52 15.83 5.35
CA GLY A 130 -2.29 15.96 4.59
C GLY A 130 -2.46 15.63 3.11
N ARG A 131 -1.37 15.74 2.34
CA ARG A 131 -1.33 15.27 0.95
C ARG A 131 -1.24 13.74 0.93
N ARG A 132 -2.11 13.08 0.16
CA ARG A 132 -2.01 11.62 -0.09
C ARG A 132 -0.75 11.34 -0.91
N LEU A 133 0.11 10.47 -0.37
CA LEU A 133 1.37 10.04 -0.98
C LEU A 133 1.19 8.78 -1.82
N TRP A 134 0.29 7.89 -1.39
CA TRP A 134 0.07 6.59 -2.02
C TRP A 134 -1.30 6.03 -1.64
N HIS A 135 -1.86 5.20 -2.52
CA HIS A 135 -3.12 4.50 -2.33
C HIS A 135 -3.07 3.17 -3.08
N ALA A 136 -3.65 2.12 -2.48
CA ALA A 136 -3.96 0.86 -3.12
C ALA A 136 -5.31 0.33 -2.64
N TYR A 137 -5.91 -0.52 -3.46
CA TYR A 137 -7.16 -1.22 -3.16
C TYR A 137 -6.91 -2.73 -3.14
N VAL A 138 -7.48 -3.42 -2.16
CA VAL A 138 -7.47 -4.88 -2.07
C VAL A 138 -8.91 -5.38 -2.09
N TYR A 139 -9.27 -6.11 -3.14
CA TYR A 139 -10.56 -6.79 -3.25
C TYR A 139 -10.60 -8.02 -2.33
N LEU A 140 -11.67 -8.16 -1.54
CA LEU A 140 -11.80 -9.25 -0.57
C LEU A 140 -12.54 -10.47 -1.14
N GLY A 141 -13.33 -10.30 -2.21
CA GLY A 141 -14.14 -11.39 -2.76
C GLY A 141 -15.42 -11.68 -1.98
N TYR A 142 -15.76 -10.83 -1.01
CA TYR A 142 -17.00 -10.88 -0.23
C TYR A 142 -17.37 -9.48 0.27
N ASP A 143 -18.64 -9.30 0.64
CA ASP A 143 -19.15 -8.04 1.15
C ASP A 143 -18.67 -7.76 2.58
N VAL A 144 -18.27 -6.52 2.85
CA VAL A 144 -17.94 -6.00 4.18
C VAL A 144 -18.61 -4.67 4.43
N ASP A 145 -18.83 -4.33 5.70
CA ASP A 145 -19.41 -3.04 6.07
C ASP A 145 -18.45 -1.90 5.69
N PRO A 146 -18.88 -0.91 4.88
CA PRO A 146 -18.02 0.17 4.45
C PRO A 146 -17.73 1.16 5.60
N THR A 147 -16.47 1.54 5.73
CA THR A 147 -15.98 2.52 6.72
C THR A 147 -15.23 3.69 6.08
N CYS A 148 -14.99 3.64 4.76
CA CYS A 148 -14.36 4.73 4.02
C CYS A 148 -15.28 5.94 3.86
N SER A 149 -14.70 7.15 3.95
CA SER A 149 -15.31 8.35 3.40
C SER A 149 -15.11 8.41 1.88
N GLU A 150 -15.93 9.21 1.17
CA GLU A 150 -15.78 9.41 -0.28
C GLU A 150 -14.37 9.91 -0.68
N SER A 151 -13.73 10.73 0.17
CA SER A 151 -12.39 11.25 -0.09
C SER A 151 -11.30 10.18 -0.13
N GLU A 152 -11.59 8.98 0.40
CA GLU A 152 -10.68 7.84 0.49
C GLU A 152 -10.84 6.86 -0.68
N THR A 153 -12.00 6.89 -1.34
CA THR A 153 -12.30 6.01 -2.47
C THR A 153 -11.97 6.64 -3.82
N GLN A 154 -11.82 7.96 -3.88
CA GLN A 154 -11.42 8.65 -5.11
C GLN A 154 -9.96 8.35 -5.48
N ASP A 155 -9.70 7.95 -6.73
CA ASP A 155 -8.34 7.71 -7.25
C ASP A 155 -7.48 8.98 -7.29
N VAL A 156 -8.12 10.13 -7.47
CA VAL A 156 -7.48 11.45 -7.42
C VAL A 156 -7.57 11.98 -5.99
N PRO A 157 -6.44 12.34 -5.34
CA PRO A 157 -6.48 12.92 -4.00
C PRO A 157 -7.28 14.24 -4.00
N PRO A 158 -8.02 14.57 -2.93
CA PRO A 158 -8.61 15.89 -2.77
C PRO A 158 -7.49 16.96 -2.82
N ARG A 159 -7.74 18.05 -3.55
CA ARG A 159 -6.79 19.16 -3.74
C ARG A 159 -6.65 20.03 -2.50
#